data_AF-A0A0W8CCF3-F1
#
_entry.id   AF-A0A0W8CCF3-F1
#
_cell.length_a   1.000
_cell.length_b   1.000
_cell.length_c   1.000
_cell.angle_alpha   90.00
_cell.angle_beta   90.00
_cell.angle_gamma   90.00
#
_symmetry.space_group_name_H-M   'P 1'
#
loop_
_entity.id
_entity.type
_entity.pdbx_description
1 polymer ?
#
loop_
_entity_poly.entity_id
_entity_poly.type
_entity_poly.pdbx_seq_one_letter_code
_entity_poly.pdbx_strand_id
1 'polypeptide(L)'
;MTCCATTKPDEQCSREALASGYCFQIEKDHKIQMFKKELKKMHQRVRTFSEKLNAYHRMIVDINRCDYIKYRLDQLEQHRPYRFIWNDTRFKEELEEIFDLPFDECQQSYFSLLDRRNAIVH
;
A
#
# COMPACT_ATOMS: atom_id res chain seq x y z
N MET A 1 47.70 -29.79 -32.06
CA MET A 1 47.41 -28.37 -31.85
C MET A 1 47.02 -28.18 -30.39
N THR A 2 47.92 -27.59 -29.63
CA THR A 2 47.84 -27.36 -28.19
C THR A 2 46.87 -26.22 -27.92
N CYS A 3 45.85 -26.49 -27.10
CA CYS A 3 44.87 -25.51 -26.65
C CYS A 3 45.56 -24.51 -25.72
N CYS A 4 45.82 -23.30 -26.20
CA CYS A 4 46.28 -22.20 -25.36
C CYS A 4 45.06 -21.58 -24.65
N ALA A 5 44.64 -22.24 -23.57
CA ALA A 5 43.67 -21.67 -22.66
C ALA A 5 44.39 -20.58 -21.83
N THR A 6 44.10 -19.31 -22.09
CA THR A 6 44.34 -18.26 -21.09
C THR A 6 43.27 -18.41 -20.00
N THR A 7 43.44 -19.44 -19.18
CA THR A 7 42.74 -19.55 -17.91
C THR A 7 43.26 -18.44 -17.00
N LYS A 8 42.38 -17.55 -16.53
CA LYS A 8 42.58 -17.08 -15.15
C LYS A 8 42.54 -18.33 -14.27
N PRO A 9 43.38 -18.47 -13.23
CA PRO A 9 43.89 -19.77 -12.80
C PRO A 9 42.87 -20.80 -12.27
N ASP A 10 41.57 -20.49 -12.11
CA ASP A 10 40.68 -21.26 -11.23
C ASP A 10 39.31 -21.72 -11.79
N GLU A 11 39.02 -21.72 -13.09
CA GLU A 11 37.72 -22.28 -13.56
C GLU A 11 37.81 -23.25 -14.75
N GLN A 12 37.41 -24.51 -14.50
CA GLN A 12 37.23 -25.55 -15.52
C GLN A 12 35.99 -25.24 -16.37
N CYS A 13 36.20 -24.82 -17.62
CA CYS A 13 35.15 -24.77 -18.64
C CYS A 13 35.03 -26.15 -19.33
N SER A 14 33.87 -26.80 -19.28
CA SER A 14 33.51 -27.93 -20.15
C SER A 14 31.97 -28.07 -20.22
N ARG A 15 31.35 -28.59 -21.29
CA ARG A 15 31.81 -29.67 -22.18
C ARG A 15 31.78 -29.40 -23.69
N GLU A 16 31.28 -28.27 -24.15
CA GLU A 16 31.24 -27.94 -25.59
C GLU A 16 31.74 -26.51 -25.79
N ALA A 17 33.04 -26.29 -25.57
CA ALA A 17 33.65 -25.01 -25.92
C ALA A 17 33.72 -24.94 -27.46
N LEU A 18 32.84 -24.12 -28.05
CA LEU A 18 32.93 -23.77 -29.46
C LEU A 18 34.26 -23.04 -29.74
N ALA A 19 34.76 -23.19 -30.97
CA ALA A 19 36.06 -22.69 -31.43
C ALA A 19 36.33 -21.18 -31.24
N SER A 20 35.31 -20.41 -30.82
CA SER A 20 35.41 -18.98 -30.52
C SER A 20 35.95 -18.65 -29.12
N GLY A 21 36.26 -19.65 -28.27
CA GLY A 21 36.88 -19.41 -26.96
C GLY A 21 35.94 -18.82 -25.90
N TYR A 22 34.61 -18.85 -26.14
CA TYR A 22 33.60 -18.29 -25.24
C TYR A 22 33.00 -19.38 -24.33
N CYS A 23 33.09 -19.21 -23.01
CA CYS A 23 32.45 -20.12 -22.06
C CYS A 23 30.98 -19.70 -21.83
N PHE A 24 30.06 -20.33 -22.58
CA PHE A 24 28.62 -20.04 -22.57
C PHE A 24 27.98 -20.07 -21.17
N GLN A 25 28.51 -20.91 -20.26
CA GLN A 25 27.99 -21.07 -18.91
C GLN A 25 28.24 -19.83 -18.04
N ILE A 26 29.43 -19.21 -18.10
CA ILE A 26 29.77 -18.00 -17.34
C ILE A 26 28.91 -16.82 -17.80
N GLU A 27 28.70 -16.69 -19.12
CA GLU A 27 27.83 -15.66 -19.67
C GLU A 27 26.36 -15.85 -19.24
N LYS A 28 25.90 -17.11 -19.24
CA LYS A 28 24.57 -17.48 -18.74
C LYS A 28 24.41 -17.13 -17.27
N ASP A 29 25.39 -17.44 -16.44
CA ASP A 29 25.35 -17.18 -15.00
C ASP A 29 25.40 -15.67 -14.71
N HIS A 30 26.21 -14.90 -15.44
CA HIS A 30 26.19 -13.43 -15.38
C HIS A 30 24.82 -12.84 -15.79
N LYS A 31 24.21 -13.34 -16.86
CA LYS A 31 22.86 -12.91 -17.28
C LYS A 31 21.82 -13.24 -16.21
N ILE A 32 21.86 -14.44 -15.62
CA ILE A 32 20.96 -14.85 -14.53
C ILE A 32 21.14 -13.93 -13.31
N GLN A 33 22.36 -13.59 -12.92
CA GLN A 33 22.62 -12.66 -11.81
C GLN A 33 22.08 -11.26 -12.10
N MET A 34 22.27 -10.75 -13.32
CA MET A 34 21.71 -9.47 -13.76
C MET A 34 20.18 -9.48 -13.67
N PHE A 35 19.52 -10.50 -14.21
CA PHE A 35 18.06 -10.64 -14.13
C PHE A 35 17.56 -10.72 -12.70
N LYS A 36 18.22 -11.49 -11.82
CA LYS A 36 17.87 -11.56 -10.39
C LYS A 36 17.95 -10.17 -9.73
N LYS A 37 18.97 -9.39 -10.06
CA LYS A 37 19.14 -8.02 -9.53
C LYS A 37 18.02 -7.09 -10.00
N GLU A 38 17.66 -7.14 -11.28
CA GLU A 38 16.56 -6.32 -11.82
C GLU A 38 15.20 -6.76 -11.28
N LEU A 39 14.93 -8.07 -11.16
CA LEU A 39 13.72 -8.58 -10.52
C LEU A 39 13.60 -8.14 -9.06
N LYS A 40 14.71 -8.10 -8.31
CA LYS A 40 14.72 -7.59 -6.93
C LYS A 40 14.33 -6.10 -6.89
N LYS A 41 14.84 -5.28 -7.81
CA LYS A 41 14.47 -3.86 -7.92
C LYS A 41 12.99 -3.70 -8.28
N MET A 42 12.49 -4.50 -9.23
CA MET A 42 11.06 -4.46 -9.60
C MET A 42 10.16 -4.86 -8.45
N HIS A 43 10.47 -5.94 -7.72
CA HIS A 43 9.71 -6.33 -6.53
C HIS A 43 9.69 -5.21 -5.47
N GLN A 44 10.83 -4.56 -5.22
CA GLN A 44 10.87 -3.45 -4.27
C GLN A 44 9.98 -2.28 -4.72
N ARG A 45 10.00 -1.94 -6.02
CA ARG A 45 9.12 -0.90 -6.57
C ARG A 45 7.65 -1.26 -6.41
N VAL A 46 7.27 -2.49 -6.76
CA VAL A 46 5.88 -2.98 -6.63
C VAL A 46 5.43 -2.91 -5.17
N ARG A 47 6.30 -3.33 -4.22
CA ARG A 47 6.00 -3.24 -2.79
C ARG A 47 5.74 -1.80 -2.36
N THR A 48 6.61 -0.86 -2.73
CA THR A 48 6.44 0.56 -2.41
C THR A 48 5.16 1.14 -3.02
N PHE A 49 4.80 0.77 -4.25
CA PHE A 49 3.53 1.19 -4.85
C PHE A 49 2.33 0.59 -4.14
N SER A 50 2.38 -0.68 -3.75
CA SER A 50 1.33 -1.32 -2.97
C SER A 50 1.12 -0.65 -1.61
N GLU A 51 2.20 -0.32 -0.90
CA GLU A 51 2.13 0.40 0.38
C GLU A 51 1.49 1.80 0.21
N LYS A 52 1.85 2.53 -0.86
CA LYS A 52 1.23 3.83 -1.20
C LYS A 52 -0.25 3.69 -1.54
N LEU A 53 -0.63 2.70 -2.35
CA LEU A 53 -2.03 2.43 -2.69
C LEU A 53 -2.86 2.10 -1.45
N ASN A 54 -2.32 1.31 -0.53
CA ASN A 54 -2.97 1.00 0.75
C ASN A 54 -3.12 2.25 1.63
N ALA A 55 -2.17 3.18 1.59
CA ALA A 55 -2.29 4.47 2.27
C ALA A 55 -3.42 5.31 1.65
N TYR A 56 -3.46 5.47 0.33
CA TYR A 56 -4.52 6.20 -0.35
C TYR A 56 -5.89 5.56 -0.16
N HIS A 57 -5.98 4.24 -0.17
CA HIS A 57 -7.22 3.53 0.09
C HIS A 57 -7.78 3.86 1.49
N ARG A 58 -6.93 3.86 2.53
CA ARG A 58 -7.33 4.26 3.88
C ARG A 58 -7.80 5.72 3.94
N MET A 59 -7.11 6.62 3.24
CA MET A 59 -7.52 8.03 3.16
C MET A 59 -8.89 8.20 2.50
N ILE A 60 -9.17 7.47 1.41
CA ILE A 60 -10.48 7.46 0.74
C ILE A 60 -11.56 6.90 1.65
N VAL A 61 -11.29 5.83 2.39
CA VAL A 61 -12.23 5.25 3.36
C VAL A 61 -12.59 6.28 4.44
N ASP A 62 -11.61 6.99 4.99
CA ASP A 62 -11.86 8.02 6.00
C ASP A 62 -12.70 9.19 5.44
N ILE A 63 -12.44 9.64 4.21
CA ILE A 63 -13.25 10.67 3.54
C ILE A 63 -14.68 10.17 3.33
N ASN A 64 -14.85 8.99 2.72
CA ASN A 64 -16.17 8.43 2.44
C ASN A 64 -16.98 8.19 3.72
N ARG A 65 -16.33 7.72 4.80
CA ARG A 65 -16.98 7.54 6.10
C ARG A 65 -17.42 8.87 6.69
N CYS A 66 -16.60 9.90 6.58
CA CYS A 66 -16.96 11.24 7.04
C CYS A 66 -18.15 11.82 6.26
N ASP A 67 -18.16 11.67 4.94
CA ASP A 67 -19.23 12.18 4.08
C ASP A 67 -20.53 11.41 4.31
N TYR A 68 -20.46 10.09 4.49
CA TYR A 68 -21.62 9.26 4.86
C TYR A 68 -22.24 9.69 6.19
N ILE A 69 -21.41 9.88 7.23
CA ILE A 69 -21.89 10.31 8.55
C ILE A 69 -22.56 11.69 8.43
N LYS A 70 -21.92 12.66 7.77
CA LYS A 70 -22.50 13.99 7.54
C LYS A 70 -23.85 13.90 6.83
N TYR A 71 -23.93 13.11 5.76
CA TYR A 71 -25.17 12.90 5.03
C TYR A 71 -26.28 12.32 5.91
N ARG A 72 -25.98 11.28 6.71
CA ARG A 72 -26.97 10.66 7.61
C ARG A 72 -27.42 11.61 8.72
N LEU A 73 -26.52 12.43 9.25
CA LEU A 73 -26.85 13.43 10.26
C LEU A 73 -27.73 14.55 9.69
N ASP A 74 -27.48 14.99 8.46
CA ASP A 74 -28.33 15.97 7.77
C ASP A 74 -29.75 15.42 7.53
N GLN A 75 -29.90 14.10 7.37
CA GLN A 75 -31.21 13.43 7.26
C GLN A 75 -31.94 13.33 8.61
N LEU A 76 -31.20 13.16 9.71
CA LEU A 76 -31.77 13.03 11.06
C LEU A 76 -32.44 14.32 11.54
N GLU A 77 -31.77 15.45 11.36
CA GLU A 77 -32.33 16.75 11.74
C GLU A 77 -31.89 17.82 10.76
N GLN A 78 -32.75 18.09 9.77
CA GLN A 78 -32.55 19.23 8.87
C GLN A 78 -32.55 20.50 9.72
N HIS A 79 -31.46 21.27 9.60
CA HIS A 79 -31.27 22.62 10.16
C HIS A 79 -30.68 22.74 11.57
N ARG A 80 -30.26 21.66 12.25
CA ARG A 80 -29.49 21.81 13.51
C ARG A 80 -28.00 21.49 13.35
N PRO A 81 -27.11 22.32 13.92
CA PRO A 81 -25.70 21.97 14.01
C PRO A 81 -25.51 20.68 14.81
N TYR A 82 -24.65 19.77 14.32
CA TYR A 82 -24.35 18.47 14.94
C TYR A 82 -24.05 18.53 16.45
N ARG A 83 -23.45 19.63 16.93
CA ARG A 83 -23.19 19.86 18.36
C ARG A 83 -24.44 19.85 19.26
N PHE A 84 -25.64 19.85 18.70
CA PHE A 84 -26.89 19.75 19.45
C PHE A 84 -27.53 18.36 19.39
N ILE A 85 -27.10 17.50 18.47
CA ILE A 85 -27.65 16.15 18.26
C ILE A 85 -26.97 15.14 19.20
N TRP A 86 -25.64 15.23 19.36
CA TRP A 86 -24.84 14.26 20.15
C TRP A 86 -25.16 14.19 21.66
N ASN A 87 -25.80 15.21 22.23
CA ASN A 87 -26.20 15.24 23.64
C ASN A 87 -27.69 14.94 23.85
N ASP A 88 -28.45 14.79 22.77
CA ASP A 88 -29.87 14.55 22.85
C ASP A 88 -30.14 13.05 22.83
N THR A 89 -30.54 12.53 23.98
CA THR A 89 -30.84 11.11 24.18
C THR A 89 -31.96 10.59 23.27
N ARG A 90 -32.75 11.48 22.66
CA ARG A 90 -33.79 11.11 21.69
C ARG A 90 -33.21 10.51 20.41
N PHE A 91 -31.97 10.84 20.05
CA PHE A 91 -31.31 10.34 18.84
C PHE A 91 -30.31 9.21 19.15
N LYS A 92 -30.39 8.62 20.34
CA LYS A 92 -29.40 7.66 20.80
C LYS A 92 -29.28 6.48 19.84
N GLU A 93 -30.41 5.83 19.55
CA GLU A 93 -30.43 4.61 18.73
C GLU A 93 -29.96 4.91 17.30
N GLU A 94 -30.38 6.03 16.72
CA GLU A 94 -30.00 6.42 15.37
C GLU A 94 -28.53 6.83 15.28
N LEU A 95 -27.98 7.47 16.31
CA LEU A 95 -26.56 7.78 16.37
C LEU A 95 -25.72 6.51 16.53
N GLU A 96 -26.12 5.58 17.39
CA GLU A 96 -25.46 4.27 17.52
C GLU A 96 -25.47 3.51 16.18
N GLU A 97 -26.57 3.57 15.42
CA GLU A 97 -26.68 2.97 14.08
C GLU A 97 -25.76 3.66 13.05
N ILE A 98 -25.73 4.99 13.01
CA ILE A 98 -24.94 5.74 12.02
C ILE A 98 -23.44 5.52 12.25
N PHE A 99 -23.02 5.58 13.51
CA PHE A 99 -21.62 5.49 13.89
C PHE A 99 -21.14 4.04 14.02
N ASP A 100 -22.06 3.08 14.17
CA ASP A 100 -21.77 1.67 14.47
C ASP A 100 -20.91 1.54 15.74
N LEU A 101 -21.25 2.34 16.75
CA LEU A 101 -20.51 2.52 18.00
C LEU A 101 -21.48 2.84 19.14
N PRO A 102 -21.10 2.57 20.40
CA PRO A 102 -21.84 3.06 21.57
C PRO A 102 -22.03 4.58 21.54
N PHE A 103 -23.17 5.07 22.04
CA PHE A 103 -23.54 6.49 21.98
C PHE A 103 -22.48 7.40 22.63
N ASP A 104 -21.88 6.95 23.73
CA ASP A 104 -20.83 7.65 24.48
C ASP A 104 -19.52 7.77 23.70
N GLU A 105 -19.26 6.89 22.74
CA GLU A 105 -18.06 6.91 21.90
C GLU A 105 -18.24 7.70 20.59
N CYS A 106 -19.49 7.92 20.16
CA CYS A 106 -19.82 8.53 18.87
C CYS A 106 -19.14 9.90 18.67
N GLN A 107 -19.16 10.75 19.69
CA GLN A 107 -18.59 12.10 19.58
C GLN A 107 -17.06 12.07 19.40
N GLN A 108 -16.36 11.30 20.23
CA GLN A 108 -14.91 11.19 20.16
C GLN A 108 -14.47 10.57 18.82
N SER A 109 -15.22 9.57 18.35
CA SER A 109 -15.01 8.95 17.05
C SER A 109 -15.18 9.94 15.90
N TYR A 110 -16.22 10.77 15.95
CA TYR A 110 -16.45 11.81 14.94
C TYR A 110 -15.32 12.85 14.88
N PHE A 111 -14.87 13.37 16.03
CA PHE A 111 -13.75 14.31 16.05
C PHE A 111 -12.46 13.69 15.53
N SER A 112 -12.16 12.46 15.94
CA SER A 112 -10.97 11.74 15.47
C SER A 112 -11.03 11.50 13.95
N LEU A 113 -12.21 11.25 13.39
CA LEU A 113 -12.41 11.12 11.95
C LEU A 113 -12.24 12.47 11.23
N LEU A 114 -12.79 13.55 11.78
CA LEU A 114 -12.63 14.91 11.23
C LEU A 114 -11.16 15.34 11.22
N ASP A 115 -10.41 15.07 12.28
CA ASP A 115 -8.98 15.38 12.36
C ASP A 115 -8.18 14.63 11.29
N ARG A 116 -8.44 13.32 11.13
CA ARG A 116 -7.84 12.51 10.07
C ARG A 116 -8.19 13.01 8.68
N ARG A 117 -9.47 13.34 8.43
CA ARG A 117 -9.93 13.91 7.16
C ARG A 117 -9.28 15.26 6.87
N ASN A 118 -9.15 16.11 7.88
CA ASN A 118 -8.54 17.43 7.71
C ASN A 118 -7.06 17.34 7.39
N ALA A 119 -6.32 16.41 8.02
CA ALA A 119 -4.92 16.14 7.68
C ALA A 119 -4.71 15.59 6.25
N ILE A 120 -5.78 15.10 5.59
CA ILE A 120 -5.73 14.67 4.19
C ILE A 120 -5.94 15.85 3.22
N VAL A 121 -6.78 16.82 3.60
CA VAL A 121 -7.28 17.87 2.71
C VAL A 121 -6.55 19.21 2.90
N HIS A 122 -5.96 19.45 4.07
CA HIS A 122 -5.23 20.66 4.44
C HIS A 122 -3.76 20.35 4.73
#